data_AF-A0A846SXX6-F1
#
_entry.id   AF-A0A846SXX6-F1
#
_cell.length_a   1.000
_cell.length_b   1.000
_cell.length_c   1.000
_cell.angle_alpha   90.00
_cell.angle_beta   90.00
_cell.angle_gamma   90.00
#
_symmetry.space_group_name_H-M   'P 1'
#
loop_
_entity.id
_entity.type
_entity.pdbx_description
1 polymer ?
#
loop_
_entity_poly.entity_id
_entity_poly.type
_entity_poly.pdbx_seq_one_letter_code
_entity_poly.pdbx_strand_id
1 'polypeptide(L)'
;MTNHYLLEKQALPDLITSLMREHTLIAPVKTDECRFEAITDPARVTLNDFPLFPAKKHFFPQHETLFTFHDGKLTPAYPERKPKVLLGLRRCDLNAIKHQDLAFSKEHTDPYYHKRRDATLLIGIHCFKPVDTYCFCGSTDIDYDAQDIMLYEQADQYLIEATTPAGEGLLASLNLPLKTTEQRIVDKKTPGTDNLTRINLNEHYNSEKWKEPASRCIDCGACNTLCPTCYCFEIKDETNFPSLTTGKRT
;
A
#
# COMPACT_ATOMS: atom_id res chain seq x y z
N MET A 1 3.71 -19.41 -13.97
CA MET A 1 2.33 -19.87 -14.24
C MET A 1 1.47 -19.22 -13.18
N THR A 2 0.43 -18.49 -13.57
CA THR A 2 -0.46 -17.79 -12.64
C THR A 2 -1.57 -18.75 -12.21
N ASN A 3 -1.64 -19.08 -10.93
CA ASN A 3 -2.67 -19.98 -10.40
C ASN A 3 -3.90 -19.18 -9.96
N HIS A 4 -5.06 -19.79 -10.16
CA HIS A 4 -6.35 -19.19 -9.87
C HIS A 4 -7.16 -20.08 -8.92
N TYR A 5 -7.82 -19.44 -7.96
CA TYR A 5 -8.61 -20.11 -6.93
C TYR A 5 -9.98 -19.45 -6.78
N LEU A 6 -10.96 -20.21 -6.31
CA LEU A 6 -12.26 -19.70 -5.90
C LEU A 6 -12.37 -19.76 -4.37
N LEU A 7 -12.85 -18.66 -3.79
CA LEU A 7 -13.19 -18.54 -2.38
C LEU A 7 -14.62 -18.03 -2.27
N GLU A 8 -15.49 -18.78 -1.62
CA GLU A 8 -16.85 -18.33 -1.33
C GLU A 8 -16.84 -17.09 -0.41
N LYS A 9 -17.74 -16.12 -0.62
CA LYS A 9 -17.73 -14.87 0.16
C LYS A 9 -17.87 -15.09 1.66
N GLN A 10 -18.66 -16.08 2.07
CA GLN A 10 -18.84 -16.46 3.48
C GLN A 10 -17.55 -16.97 4.15
N ALA A 11 -16.56 -17.40 3.37
CA ALA A 11 -15.26 -17.87 3.87
C ALA A 11 -14.21 -16.74 3.96
N LEU A 12 -14.55 -15.49 3.58
CA LEU A 12 -13.65 -14.35 3.72
C LEU A 12 -13.18 -14.12 5.18
N PRO A 13 -14.03 -14.21 6.22
CA PRO A 13 -13.58 -14.11 7.61
C PRO A 13 -12.58 -15.20 8.00
N ASP A 14 -12.72 -16.41 7.48
CA ASP A 14 -11.79 -17.52 7.73
C ASP A 14 -10.44 -17.29 7.04
N LEU A 15 -10.47 -16.71 5.83
CA LEU A 15 -9.26 -16.23 5.14
C LEU A 15 -8.52 -15.21 6.00
N ILE A 16 -9.22 -14.16 6.42
CA ILE A 16 -8.66 -13.09 7.26
C ILE A 16 -8.07 -13.66 8.56
N THR A 17 -8.82 -14.53 9.23
CA THR A 17 -8.38 -15.20 10.47
C THR A 17 -7.11 -16.02 10.24
N SER A 18 -7.01 -16.73 9.11
CA SER A 18 -5.84 -17.53 8.78
C SER A 18 -4.61 -16.66 8.51
N LEU A 19 -4.77 -15.54 7.78
CA LEU A 19 -3.70 -14.58 7.54
C LEU A 19 -3.14 -13.99 8.85
N MET A 20 -4.00 -13.71 9.82
CA MET A 20 -3.63 -13.13 11.13
C MET A 20 -2.79 -14.07 12.02
N ARG A 21 -2.78 -15.39 11.76
CA ARG A 21 -2.02 -16.35 12.59
C ARG A 21 -0.52 -16.20 12.47
N GLU A 22 -0.04 -15.93 11.25
CA GLU A 22 1.39 -15.89 10.92
C GLU A 22 1.88 -14.48 10.56
N HIS A 23 0.96 -13.54 10.33
CA HIS A 23 1.28 -12.20 9.87
C HIS A 23 0.56 -11.14 10.70
N THR A 24 1.19 -9.98 10.85
CA THR A 24 0.45 -8.77 11.20
C THR A 24 -0.40 -8.38 10.00
N LEU A 25 -1.72 -8.59 10.07
CA LEU A 25 -2.64 -8.23 9.01
C LEU A 25 -3.05 -6.76 9.12
N ILE A 26 -2.83 -6.02 8.04
CA ILE A 26 -3.28 -4.65 7.85
C ILE A 26 -4.36 -4.68 6.78
N ALA A 27 -5.51 -4.07 7.06
CA ALA A 27 -6.64 -4.05 6.15
C ALA A 27 -7.46 -2.75 6.31
N PRO A 28 -8.33 -2.40 5.36
CA PRO A 28 -9.24 -1.28 5.52
C PRO A 28 -10.21 -1.57 6.65
N VAL A 29 -10.34 -0.60 7.57
CA VAL A 29 -11.32 -0.61 8.64
C VAL A 29 -12.10 0.70 8.60
N LYS A 30 -13.40 0.62 8.90
CA LYS A 30 -14.23 1.80 9.05
C LYS A 30 -14.07 2.36 10.47
N THR A 31 -13.62 3.61 10.57
CA THR A 31 -13.59 4.36 11.83
C THR A 31 -14.48 5.60 11.71
N ASP A 32 -13.98 6.81 11.93
CA ASP A 32 -14.62 8.04 11.45
C ASP A 32 -14.53 8.12 9.90
N GLU A 33 -13.37 7.74 9.36
CA GLU A 33 -13.07 7.53 7.96
C GLU A 33 -12.51 6.11 7.74
N CYS A 34 -12.54 5.63 6.50
CA CYS A 34 -11.90 4.36 6.15
C CYS A 34 -10.37 4.54 6.09
N ARG A 35 -9.62 3.60 6.67
CA ARG A 35 -8.14 3.64 6.68
C ARG A 35 -7.55 2.23 6.83
N PHE A 36 -6.31 2.06 6.36
CA PHE A 36 -5.54 0.84 6.60
C PHE A 36 -5.01 0.81 8.04
N GLU A 37 -5.46 -0.17 8.82
CA GLU A 37 -5.01 -0.40 10.21
C GLU A 37 -4.65 -1.86 10.44
N ALA A 38 -3.78 -2.10 11.41
CA ALA A 38 -3.54 -3.44 11.91
C ALA A 38 -4.83 -3.97 12.58
N ILE A 39 -5.25 -5.17 12.21
CA ILE A 39 -6.49 -5.77 12.71
C ILE A 39 -6.21 -6.86 13.74
N THR A 40 -7.09 -6.94 14.73
CA THR A 40 -7.16 -8.03 15.72
C THR A 40 -8.50 -8.75 15.69
N ASP A 41 -9.47 -8.23 14.93
CA ASP A 41 -10.82 -8.78 14.75
C ASP A 41 -11.17 -8.78 13.26
N PRO A 42 -11.37 -9.96 12.63
CA PRO A 42 -11.76 -10.08 11.23
C PRO A 42 -13.04 -9.31 10.87
N ALA A 43 -13.99 -9.18 11.81
CA ALA A 43 -15.27 -8.53 11.54
C ALA A 43 -15.14 -7.02 11.29
N ARG A 44 -14.00 -6.42 11.62
CA ARG A 44 -13.73 -4.99 11.40
C ARG A 44 -13.29 -4.67 9.98
N VAL A 45 -12.92 -5.68 9.19
CA VAL A 45 -12.41 -5.49 7.82
C VAL A 45 -13.55 -5.10 6.89
N THR A 46 -13.32 -4.08 6.06
CA THR A 46 -14.18 -3.73 4.94
C THR A 46 -13.39 -3.77 3.65
N LEU A 47 -13.93 -4.45 2.62
CA LEU A 47 -13.33 -4.46 1.28
C LEU A 47 -14.10 -3.60 0.28
N ASN A 48 -15.24 -3.05 0.69
CA ASN A 48 -16.10 -2.23 -0.15
C ASN A 48 -15.87 -0.72 0.05
N ASP A 49 -15.39 -0.33 1.24
CA ASP A 49 -15.00 1.05 1.50
C ASP A 49 -13.61 1.36 0.91
N PHE A 50 -13.34 2.64 0.65
CA PHE A 50 -12.08 3.11 0.11
C PHE A 50 -11.30 3.88 1.18
N PRO A 51 -10.09 3.44 1.57
CA PRO A 51 -9.26 4.18 2.52
C PRO A 51 -8.96 5.60 2.07
N LEU A 52 -9.22 6.58 2.94
CA LEU A 52 -8.90 7.99 2.68
C LEU A 52 -7.38 8.22 2.71
N PHE A 53 -6.69 7.51 3.60
CA PHE A 53 -5.25 7.62 3.76
C PHE A 53 -4.54 6.47 3.03
N PRO A 54 -3.43 6.77 2.31
CA PRO A 54 -2.72 5.77 1.56
C PRO A 54 -1.99 4.77 2.46
N ALA A 55 -1.76 3.57 1.93
CA ALA A 55 -1.04 2.50 2.62
C ALA A 55 0.43 2.83 2.95
N LYS A 56 0.99 3.91 2.37
CA LYS A 56 2.41 4.27 2.49
C LYS A 56 2.93 4.38 3.91
N LYS A 57 2.09 4.78 4.88
CA LYS A 57 2.47 4.91 6.30
C LYS A 57 3.04 3.61 6.90
N HIS A 58 2.71 2.47 6.29
CA HIS A 58 3.15 1.15 6.73
C HIS A 58 4.56 0.77 6.25
N PHE A 59 5.08 1.50 5.27
CA PHE A 59 6.45 1.39 4.74
C PHE A 59 7.30 2.62 5.10
N PHE A 60 6.65 3.77 5.24
CA PHE A 60 7.24 5.07 5.45
C PHE A 60 6.58 5.77 6.66
N PRO A 61 7.03 5.48 7.89
CA PRO A 61 6.45 6.06 9.10
C PRO A 61 6.74 7.56 9.19
N GLN A 62 5.92 8.29 9.96
CA GLN A 62 6.07 9.75 10.12
C GLN A 62 7.40 10.14 10.79
N HIS A 63 7.91 9.28 11.68
CA HIS A 63 9.19 9.46 12.37
C HIS A 63 9.90 8.11 12.42
N GLU A 64 11.19 8.09 12.11
CA GLU A 64 12.01 6.88 12.15
C GLU A 64 13.40 7.22 12.66
N THR A 65 13.86 6.56 13.73
CA THR A 65 15.26 6.71 14.13
C THR A 65 16.14 5.94 13.17
N LEU A 66 17.10 6.61 12.53
CA LEU A 66 18.09 5.99 11.66
C LEU A 66 19.22 5.38 12.50
N PHE A 67 19.77 6.12 13.45
CA PHE A 67 20.78 5.60 14.36
C PHE A 67 20.84 6.40 15.66
N THR A 68 21.35 5.78 16.71
CA THR A 68 21.79 6.47 17.93
C THR A 68 23.30 6.65 17.90
N PHE A 69 23.79 7.75 18.46
CA PHE A 69 25.22 7.99 18.63
C PHE A 69 25.56 8.15 20.11
N HIS A 70 26.71 7.59 20.51
CA HIS A 70 27.27 7.71 21.85
C HIS A 70 28.80 7.74 21.76
N ASP A 71 29.42 8.86 22.14
CA ASP A 71 30.87 9.05 22.15
C ASP A 71 31.55 8.64 20.83
N GLY A 72 31.00 9.13 19.71
CA GLY A 72 31.50 8.84 18.36
C GLY A 72 31.14 7.44 17.83
N LYS A 73 30.51 6.58 18.62
CA LYS A 73 30.00 5.28 18.18
C LYS A 73 28.58 5.41 17.64
N LEU A 74 28.35 4.99 16.40
CA LEU A 74 27.03 4.91 15.78
C LEU A 74 26.43 3.52 15.96
N THR A 75 25.14 3.45 16.32
CA THR A 75 24.35 2.21 16.40
C THR A 75 23.11 2.37 15.53
N PRO A 76 23.06 1.73 14.34
CA PRO A 76 21.88 1.76 13.47
C PRO A 76 20.62 1.23 14.18
N ALA A 77 19.49 1.86 13.91
CA ALA A 77 18.18 1.53 14.47
C ALA A 77 17.25 0.97 13.39
N TYR A 78 17.66 -0.14 12.77
CA TYR A 78 16.86 -0.77 11.73
C TYR A 78 15.51 -1.29 12.24
N PRO A 79 14.43 -1.21 11.43
CA PRO A 79 13.14 -1.75 11.82
C PRO A 79 13.19 -3.27 11.97
N GLU A 80 12.37 -3.78 12.89
CA GLU A 80 12.17 -5.22 13.04
C GLU A 80 11.52 -5.80 11.77
N ARG A 81 12.06 -6.93 11.32
CA ARG A 81 11.50 -7.68 10.18
C ARG A 81 10.36 -8.57 10.68
N LYS A 82 9.16 -8.01 10.76
CA LYS A 82 7.93 -8.75 11.10
C LYS A 82 7.14 -9.07 9.83
N PRO A 83 6.73 -10.33 9.59
CA PRO A 83 5.84 -10.67 8.49
C PRO A 83 4.53 -9.89 8.57
N LYS A 84 4.15 -9.25 7.47
CA LYS A 84 2.91 -8.49 7.32
C LYS A 84 2.16 -8.93 6.07
N VAL A 85 0.85 -8.75 6.13
CA VAL A 85 -0.01 -8.82 4.95
C VAL A 85 -0.78 -7.50 4.90
N LEU A 86 -0.79 -6.85 3.74
CA LEU A 86 -1.62 -5.68 3.49
C LEU A 86 -2.73 -6.07 2.53
N LEU A 87 -3.94 -6.25 3.07
CA LEU A 87 -5.12 -6.68 2.35
C LEU A 87 -5.96 -5.47 1.90
N GLY A 88 -6.68 -5.62 0.78
CA GLY A 88 -7.68 -4.64 0.35
C GLY A 88 -7.12 -3.45 -0.42
N LEU A 89 -5.88 -3.56 -0.90
CA LEU A 89 -5.26 -2.53 -1.73
C LEU A 89 -5.97 -2.41 -3.08
N ARG A 90 -6.25 -1.18 -3.54
CA ARG A 90 -6.68 -0.96 -4.92
C ARG A 90 -5.47 -0.91 -5.83
N ARG A 91 -5.68 -1.04 -7.14
CA ARG A 91 -4.59 -0.95 -8.11
C ARG A 91 -3.82 0.37 -8.07
N CYS A 92 -4.50 1.48 -7.83
CA CYS A 92 -3.84 2.76 -7.64
C CYS A 92 -2.94 2.78 -6.40
N ASP A 93 -3.35 2.13 -5.29
CA ASP A 93 -2.49 1.97 -4.11
C ASP A 93 -1.26 1.12 -4.42
N LEU A 94 -1.47 -0.03 -5.08
CA LEU A 94 -0.40 -0.96 -5.48
C LEU A 94 0.63 -0.29 -6.38
N ASN A 95 0.16 0.50 -7.36
CA ASN A 95 1.05 1.23 -8.24
C ASN A 95 1.78 2.34 -7.51
N ALA A 96 1.15 3.02 -6.55
CA ALA A 96 1.85 4.00 -5.75
C ALA A 96 2.96 3.38 -4.89
N ILE A 97 2.73 2.17 -4.33
CA ILE A 97 3.78 1.39 -3.65
C ILE A 97 4.89 1.03 -4.63
N LYS A 98 4.57 0.57 -5.85
CA LYS A 98 5.57 0.30 -6.88
C LYS A 98 6.42 1.54 -7.21
N HIS A 99 5.83 2.73 -7.23
CA HIS A 99 6.57 3.99 -7.42
C HIS A 99 7.47 4.31 -6.21
N GLN A 100 7.04 4.00 -4.98
CA GLN A 100 7.90 4.10 -3.79
C GLN A 100 9.07 3.11 -3.89
N ASP A 101 8.80 1.86 -4.29
CA ASP A 101 9.84 0.84 -4.50
C ASP A 101 10.93 1.40 -5.44
N LEU A 102 10.55 2.05 -6.55
CA LEU A 102 11.50 2.70 -7.46
C LEU A 102 12.30 3.82 -6.80
N ALA A 103 11.72 4.62 -5.90
CA ALA A 103 12.43 5.71 -5.23
C ALA A 103 13.47 5.19 -4.21
N PHE A 104 13.11 4.13 -3.48
CA PHE A 104 13.95 3.55 -2.42
C PHE A 104 14.88 2.42 -2.89
N SER A 105 14.78 2.01 -4.16
CA SER A 105 15.63 1.00 -4.80
C SER A 105 16.61 1.54 -5.85
N LYS A 106 16.83 2.87 -5.95
CA LYS A 106 17.73 3.46 -6.98
C LYS A 106 19.21 3.16 -6.68
N GLU A 107 20.09 4.17 -6.79
CA GLU A 107 21.55 4.00 -6.67
C GLU A 107 21.97 3.40 -5.33
N HIS A 108 21.21 3.68 -4.27
CA HIS A 108 21.41 3.10 -2.94
C HIS A 108 20.07 2.61 -2.40
N THR A 109 20.01 1.32 -2.08
CA THR A 109 18.86 0.68 -1.44
C THR A 109 18.69 1.23 -0.04
N ASP A 110 17.51 1.77 0.27
CA ASP A 110 17.17 2.20 1.63
C ASP A 110 16.90 0.98 2.53
N PRO A 111 17.74 0.72 3.56
CA PRO A 111 17.60 -0.48 4.37
C PRO A 111 16.39 -0.45 5.31
N TYR A 112 15.83 0.73 5.59
CA TYR A 112 14.69 0.90 6.50
C TYR A 112 13.38 0.61 5.75
N TYR A 113 13.22 1.20 4.57
CA TYR A 113 12.10 0.92 3.67
C TYR A 113 12.04 -0.56 3.29
N HIS A 114 13.15 -1.11 2.76
CA HIS A 114 13.17 -2.48 2.26
C HIS A 114 12.95 -3.53 3.35
N LYS A 115 13.46 -3.33 4.56
CA LYS A 115 13.16 -4.24 5.68
C LYS A 115 11.66 -4.39 5.96
N ARG A 116 10.86 -3.33 5.79
CA ARG A 116 9.40 -3.39 5.91
C ARG A 116 8.76 -3.96 4.66
N ARG A 117 9.16 -3.44 3.49
CA ARG A 117 8.59 -3.79 2.19
C ARG A 117 8.78 -5.27 1.86
N ASP A 118 9.98 -5.81 2.08
CA ASP A 118 10.36 -7.22 1.84
C ASP A 118 9.74 -8.19 2.86
N ALA A 119 9.18 -7.66 3.94
CA ALA A 119 8.45 -8.44 4.95
C ALA A 119 6.93 -8.35 4.77
N THR A 120 6.44 -7.66 3.72
CA THR A 120 5.02 -7.39 3.53
C THR A 120 4.52 -7.98 2.21
N LEU A 121 3.53 -8.86 2.30
CA LEU A 121 2.77 -9.34 1.14
C LEU A 121 1.62 -8.37 0.82
N LEU A 122 1.40 -8.10 -0.46
CA LEU A 122 0.37 -7.20 -0.96
C LEU A 122 -0.79 -7.99 -1.55
N ILE A 123 -1.97 -7.89 -0.95
CA ILE A 123 -3.21 -8.50 -1.44
C ILE A 123 -4.16 -7.41 -1.90
N GLY A 124 -4.36 -7.33 -3.21
CA GLY A 124 -5.24 -6.36 -3.84
C GLY A 124 -6.69 -6.81 -3.94
N ILE A 125 -7.59 -5.85 -4.14
CA ILE A 125 -8.97 -6.09 -4.57
C ILE A 125 -9.28 -5.25 -5.81
N HIS A 126 -9.82 -5.92 -6.83
CA HIS A 126 -10.15 -5.32 -8.10
C HIS A 126 -11.37 -4.41 -8.04
N CYS A 127 -11.29 -3.24 -8.71
CA CYS A 127 -12.43 -2.36 -8.91
C CYS A 127 -13.09 -2.68 -10.25
N PHE A 128 -14.28 -3.30 -10.24
CA PHE A 128 -15.09 -3.48 -11.47
C PHE A 128 -15.87 -2.22 -11.88
N LYS A 129 -15.93 -1.23 -10.99
CA LYS A 129 -16.53 0.09 -11.21
C LYS A 129 -15.65 1.17 -10.58
N PRO A 130 -15.71 2.42 -11.07
CA PRO A 130 -15.08 3.55 -10.39
C PRO A 130 -15.54 3.63 -8.92
N VAL A 131 -14.60 3.84 -8.00
CA VAL A 131 -14.91 4.05 -6.57
C VAL A 131 -15.46 5.45 -6.29
N ASP A 132 -15.18 6.39 -7.20
CA ASP A 132 -15.62 7.78 -7.16
C ASP A 132 -15.68 8.35 -8.59
N THR A 133 -16.43 9.44 -8.77
CA THR A 133 -16.64 10.14 -10.05
C THR A 133 -15.35 10.73 -10.63
N TYR A 134 -14.35 11.03 -9.80
CA TYR A 134 -13.05 11.55 -10.19
C TYR A 134 -12.01 10.45 -10.44
N CYS A 135 -12.37 9.17 -10.38
CA CYS A 135 -11.43 8.08 -10.64
C CYS A 135 -10.92 8.11 -12.08
N PHE A 136 -9.60 8.14 -12.25
CA PHE A 136 -8.93 8.24 -13.56
C PHE A 136 -7.91 7.11 -13.81
N CYS A 137 -8.02 5.98 -13.10
CA CYS A 137 -7.05 4.89 -13.20
C CYS A 137 -6.82 4.39 -14.64
N GLY A 138 -7.87 4.29 -15.45
CA GLY A 138 -7.79 3.89 -16.86
C GLY A 138 -7.21 4.95 -17.79
N SER A 139 -6.95 6.16 -17.28
CA SER A 139 -6.29 7.25 -18.02
C SER A 139 -4.77 7.26 -17.86
N THR A 140 -4.24 6.37 -17.03
CA THR A 140 -2.82 6.30 -16.67
C THR A 140 -2.30 4.89 -16.92
N ASP A 141 -1.01 4.77 -17.22
CA ASP A 141 -0.34 3.47 -17.38
C ASP A 141 -0.09 2.81 -16.02
N ILE A 142 -1.18 2.37 -15.38
CA ILE A 142 -1.16 1.61 -14.14
C ILE A 142 -0.86 0.14 -14.47
N ASP A 143 0.18 -0.39 -13.84
CA ASP A 143 0.55 -1.79 -13.94
C ASP A 143 -0.48 -2.70 -13.26
N TYR A 144 -0.69 -3.88 -13.83
CA TYR A 144 -1.60 -4.90 -13.36
C TYR A 144 -0.92 -5.97 -12.48
N ASP A 145 0.41 -5.92 -12.33
CA ASP A 145 1.22 -6.95 -11.68
C ASP A 145 1.99 -6.44 -10.43
N ALA A 146 1.43 -5.44 -9.73
CA ALA A 146 2.06 -4.81 -8.56
C ALA A 146 1.69 -5.46 -7.21
N GLN A 147 0.99 -6.59 -7.22
CA GLN A 147 0.53 -7.33 -6.04
C GLN A 147 1.12 -8.75 -6.00
N ASP A 148 1.04 -9.39 -4.83
CA ASP A 148 1.33 -10.82 -4.68
C ASP A 148 0.08 -11.68 -4.96
N ILE A 149 -1.09 -11.17 -4.57
CA ILE A 149 -2.40 -11.80 -4.78
C ILE A 149 -3.41 -10.71 -5.18
N MET A 150 -4.31 -11.02 -6.11
CA MET A 150 -5.43 -10.15 -6.48
C MET A 150 -6.77 -10.85 -6.26
N LEU A 151 -7.71 -10.16 -5.59
CA LEU A 151 -9.08 -10.60 -5.41
C LEU A 151 -10.00 -9.95 -6.44
N TYR A 152 -10.82 -10.75 -7.09
CA TYR A 152 -11.86 -10.32 -8.03
C TYR A 152 -13.22 -10.71 -7.46
N GLU A 153 -13.96 -9.72 -6.96
CA GLU A 153 -15.29 -9.95 -6.42
C GLU A 153 -16.30 -10.34 -7.51
N GLN A 154 -16.99 -11.45 -7.31
CA GLN A 154 -18.11 -11.92 -8.14
C GLN A 154 -19.40 -11.90 -7.32
N ALA A 155 -20.50 -12.49 -7.82
CA ALA A 155 -21.77 -12.49 -7.10
C ALA A 155 -21.64 -13.13 -5.71
N ASP A 156 -21.26 -14.41 -5.64
CA ASP A 156 -21.24 -15.20 -4.40
C ASP A 156 -19.84 -15.60 -3.93
N GLN A 157 -18.82 -15.30 -4.73
CA GLN A 157 -17.43 -15.74 -4.48
C GLN A 157 -16.41 -14.66 -4.89
N TYR A 158 -15.16 -14.88 -4.52
CA TYR A 158 -13.99 -14.21 -5.03
C TYR A 158 -13.22 -15.17 -5.94
N LEU A 159 -12.87 -14.70 -7.14
CA LEU A 159 -11.78 -15.29 -7.90
C LEU A 159 -10.48 -14.69 -7.39
N ILE A 160 -9.54 -15.54 -7.01
CA ILE A 160 -8.24 -15.19 -6.45
C ILE A 160 -7.17 -15.53 -7.48
N GLU A 161 -6.31 -14.57 -7.80
CA GLU A 161 -5.16 -14.75 -8.70
C GLU A 161 -3.87 -14.56 -7.90
N ALA A 162 -3.03 -15.60 -7.85
CA ALA A 162 -1.67 -15.49 -7.29
C ALA A 162 -0.70 -15.04 -8.38
N THR A 163 -0.08 -13.88 -8.20
CA THR A 163 0.77 -13.24 -9.22
C THR A 163 2.26 -13.37 -8.94
N THR A 164 2.65 -13.75 -7.72
CA THR A 164 4.05 -14.01 -7.34
C THR A 164 4.21 -15.37 -6.67
N PRO A 165 5.44 -15.94 -6.64
CA PRO A 165 5.72 -17.16 -5.87
C PRO A 165 5.43 -17.01 -4.37
N ALA A 166 5.56 -15.80 -3.83
CA ALA A 166 5.26 -15.53 -2.44
C ALA A 166 3.75 -15.53 -2.17
N GLY A 167 2.94 -14.96 -3.08
CA GLY A 167 1.48 -15.07 -3.04
C GLY A 167 0.99 -16.51 -3.18
N GLU A 168 1.59 -17.29 -4.08
CA GLU A 168 1.31 -18.71 -4.24
C GLU A 168 1.63 -19.51 -2.96
N GLY A 169 2.82 -19.28 -2.39
CA GLY A 169 3.24 -19.92 -1.14
C GLY A 169 2.33 -19.58 0.03
N LEU A 170 1.84 -18.33 0.09
CA LEU A 170 0.84 -17.92 1.08
C LEU A 170 -0.47 -18.69 0.87
N LEU A 171 -1.04 -18.72 -0.34
CA LEU A 171 -2.31 -19.43 -0.57
C LEU A 171 -2.21 -20.93 -0.28
N ALA A 172 -1.07 -21.55 -0.59
CA ALA A 172 -0.81 -22.95 -0.32
C ALA A 172 -0.65 -23.28 1.18
N SER A 173 -0.22 -22.31 2.00
CA SER A 173 -0.09 -22.51 3.45
C SER A 173 -1.43 -22.36 4.20
N LEU A 174 -2.42 -21.72 3.58
CA LEU A 174 -3.73 -21.50 4.18
C LEU A 174 -4.55 -22.80 4.16
N ASN A 175 -4.96 -23.27 5.33
CA ASN A 175 -5.87 -24.40 5.47
C ASN A 175 -7.33 -23.96 5.20
N LEU A 176 -7.60 -23.56 3.96
CA LEU A 176 -8.89 -23.06 3.49
C LEU A 176 -9.39 -23.88 2.29
N PRO A 177 -10.71 -23.97 2.06
CA PRO A 177 -11.29 -24.71 0.95
C PRO A 177 -11.17 -23.93 -0.37
N LEU A 178 -9.96 -23.50 -0.74
CA LEU A 178 -9.67 -22.86 -2.02
C LEU A 178 -9.81 -23.90 -3.14
N LYS A 179 -10.73 -23.66 -4.07
CA LYS A 179 -10.91 -24.54 -5.24
C LYS A 179 -10.07 -23.99 -6.39
N THR A 180 -9.10 -24.76 -6.88
CA THR A 180 -8.39 -24.41 -8.12
C THR A 180 -9.38 -24.27 -9.27
N THR A 181 -9.16 -23.29 -10.13
CA THR A 181 -10.02 -23.02 -11.29
C THR A 181 -9.20 -22.59 -12.50
N GLU A 182 -9.75 -22.82 -13.69
CA GLU A 182 -9.23 -22.26 -14.95
C GLU A 182 -9.85 -20.90 -15.29
N GLN A 183 -10.78 -20.42 -14.46
CA GLN A 183 -11.40 -19.11 -14.64
C GLN A 183 -10.37 -18.00 -14.49
N ARG A 184 -10.39 -17.03 -15.41
CA ARG A 184 -9.48 -15.88 -15.42
C ARG A 184 -10.24 -14.60 -15.74
N ILE A 185 -9.76 -13.47 -15.23
CA ILE A 185 -10.22 -12.16 -15.68
C ILE A 185 -9.38 -11.75 -16.89
N VAL A 186 -10.02 -11.69 -18.05
CA VAL A 186 -9.37 -11.36 -19.33
C VAL A 186 -9.12 -9.86 -19.43
N ASP A 187 -10.16 -9.05 -19.27
CA ASP A 187 -10.01 -7.60 -19.23
C ASP A 187 -9.98 -7.14 -17.78
N LYS A 188 -8.79 -6.70 -17.36
CA LYS A 188 -8.58 -6.16 -16.03
C LYS A 188 -8.91 -4.66 -15.99
N LYS A 189 -9.30 -3.98 -17.06
CA LYS A 189 -9.60 -2.53 -17.00
C LYS A 189 -10.82 -2.24 -16.12
N THR A 190 -10.81 -1.09 -15.44
CA THR A 190 -12.00 -0.56 -14.76
C THR A 190 -12.72 0.39 -15.72
N PRO A 191 -13.93 0.04 -16.21
CA PRO A 191 -14.64 0.87 -17.18
C PRO A 191 -14.94 2.27 -16.64
N GLY A 192 -14.93 3.29 -17.53
CA GLY A 192 -15.30 4.67 -17.19
C GLY A 192 -14.26 5.43 -16.37
N THR A 193 -13.01 4.98 -16.34
CA THR A 193 -11.88 5.64 -15.64
C THR A 193 -10.85 6.23 -16.60
N ASP A 194 -11.16 6.28 -17.89
CA ASP A 194 -10.35 6.82 -19.00
C ASP A 194 -10.70 8.28 -19.33
N ASN A 195 -11.28 9.00 -18.38
CA ASN A 195 -11.77 10.37 -18.50
C ASN A 195 -10.68 11.46 -18.65
N LEU A 196 -9.40 11.15 -18.39
CA LEU A 196 -8.27 12.07 -18.59
C LEU A 196 -7.41 11.74 -19.82
N THR A 197 -7.68 10.65 -20.54
CA THR A 197 -6.89 10.21 -21.73
C THR A 197 -6.79 11.23 -22.86
N ARG A 198 -7.62 12.28 -22.84
CA ARG A 198 -7.65 13.36 -23.84
C ARG A 198 -6.81 14.58 -23.46
N ILE A 199 -6.13 14.55 -22.31
CA ILE A 199 -5.42 15.71 -21.75
C ILE A 199 -3.94 15.36 -21.58
N ASN A 200 -3.06 16.09 -22.28
CA ASN A 200 -1.63 16.07 -22.01
C ASN A 200 -1.36 16.88 -20.73
N LEU A 201 -1.26 16.20 -19.58
CA LEU A 201 -1.05 16.85 -18.29
C LEU A 201 0.19 17.76 -18.27
N ASN A 202 1.23 17.46 -19.07
CA ASN A 202 2.45 18.28 -19.14
C ASN A 202 2.19 19.69 -19.67
N GLU A 203 1.25 19.86 -20.62
CA GLU A 203 0.90 21.19 -21.15
C GLU A 203 0.22 22.08 -20.10
N HIS A 204 -0.37 21.46 -19.09
CA HIS A 204 -1.04 22.16 -18.00
C HIS A 204 -0.15 22.37 -16.76
N TYR A 205 1.14 22.02 -16.82
CA TYR A 205 2.07 22.21 -15.71
C TYR A 205 2.13 23.67 -15.25
N ASN A 206 2.21 24.61 -16.20
CA ASN A 206 2.24 26.05 -15.93
C ASN A 206 0.85 26.71 -15.98
N SER A 207 -0.23 25.95 -15.78
CA SER A 207 -1.58 26.52 -15.84
C SER A 207 -1.82 27.55 -14.74
N GLU A 208 -2.36 28.71 -15.11
CA GLU A 208 -2.81 29.75 -14.17
C GLU A 208 -3.84 29.23 -13.15
N LYS A 209 -4.54 28.13 -13.46
CA LYS A 209 -5.48 27.45 -12.56
C LYS A 209 -4.83 26.97 -11.26
N TRP A 210 -3.50 26.75 -11.24
CA TRP A 210 -2.78 26.36 -10.03
C TRP A 210 -2.62 27.50 -9.02
N LYS A 211 -2.78 28.77 -9.43
CA LYS A 211 -2.57 29.92 -8.55
C LYS A 211 -3.59 30.01 -7.42
N GLU A 212 -4.86 29.70 -7.67
CA GLU A 212 -5.89 29.76 -6.62
C GLU A 212 -5.65 28.72 -5.51
N PRO A 213 -5.47 27.42 -5.80
CA PRO A 213 -5.17 26.44 -4.77
C PRO A 213 -3.87 26.74 -4.03
N ALA A 214 -2.84 27.20 -4.75
CA ALA A 214 -1.56 27.57 -4.14
C ALA A 214 -1.68 28.76 -3.19
N SER A 215 -2.51 29.76 -3.50
CA SER A 215 -2.74 30.93 -2.64
C SER A 215 -3.38 30.60 -1.29
N ARG A 216 -4.04 29.44 -1.19
CA ARG A 216 -4.65 28.92 0.04
C ARG A 216 -3.72 28.01 0.84
N CYS A 217 -2.52 27.73 0.33
CA CYS A 217 -1.54 26.90 1.01
C CYS A 217 -1.04 27.60 2.27
N ILE A 218 -0.99 26.85 3.37
CA ILE A 218 -0.44 27.29 4.66
C ILE A 218 0.73 26.39 5.10
N ASP A 219 1.33 25.66 4.15
CA ASP A 219 2.48 24.78 4.35
C ASP A 219 2.30 23.71 5.44
N CYS A 220 1.06 23.22 5.60
CA CYS A 220 0.73 22.22 6.61
C CYS A 220 1.17 20.78 6.27
N GLY A 221 1.61 20.51 5.03
CA GLY A 221 2.06 19.18 4.60
C GLY A 221 0.95 18.13 4.38
N ALA A 222 -0.32 18.52 4.41
CA ALA A 222 -1.44 17.58 4.22
C ALA A 222 -1.40 16.89 2.83
N CYS A 223 -1.06 17.61 1.77
CA CYS A 223 -0.90 17.05 0.42
C CYS A 223 0.20 15.98 0.37
N ASN A 224 1.32 16.20 1.05
CA ASN A 224 2.40 15.24 1.14
C ASN A 224 1.97 13.99 1.91
N THR A 225 1.10 14.13 2.91
CA THR A 225 0.58 12.98 3.68
C THR A 225 -0.39 12.13 2.87
N LEU A 226 -1.29 12.77 2.12
CA LEU A 226 -2.34 12.09 1.34
C LEU A 226 -1.85 11.57 -0.02
N CYS A 227 -0.83 12.20 -0.61
CA CYS A 227 -0.27 11.76 -1.87
C CYS A 227 0.46 10.40 -1.69
N PRO A 228 0.00 9.32 -2.32
CA PRO A 228 0.56 7.99 -2.10
C PRO A 228 1.94 7.82 -2.74
N THR A 229 2.36 8.71 -3.64
CA THR A 229 3.67 8.69 -4.30
C THR A 229 4.66 9.70 -3.74
N CYS A 230 4.24 10.56 -2.80
CA CYS A 230 5.15 11.50 -2.14
C CYS A 230 5.98 10.77 -1.07
N TYR A 231 7.30 10.93 -1.15
CA TYR A 231 8.31 10.29 -0.29
C TYR A 231 9.35 11.28 0.26
N CYS A 232 9.11 12.59 0.18
CA CYS A 232 10.05 13.57 0.73
C CYS A 232 10.06 13.52 2.26
N PHE A 233 11.25 13.62 2.85
CA PHE A 233 11.46 13.69 4.30
C PHE A 233 12.63 14.59 4.67
N GLU A 234 12.68 14.95 5.95
CA GLU A 234 13.78 15.68 6.57
C GLU A 234 14.55 14.74 7.50
N ILE A 235 15.83 15.01 7.67
CA ILE A 235 16.70 14.31 8.62
C ILE A 235 17.09 15.30 9.72
N LYS A 236 16.92 14.89 10.97
CA LYS A 236 17.21 15.74 12.14
C LYS A 236 18.09 15.01 13.15
N ASP A 237 19.10 15.71 13.64
CA ASP A 237 19.91 15.28 14.78
C ASP A 237 19.35 15.84 16.09
N GLU A 238 19.10 14.96 17.06
CA GLU A 238 18.65 15.30 18.41
C GLU A 238 19.73 14.91 19.41
N THR A 239 20.22 15.87 20.20
CA THR A 239 21.26 15.67 21.23
C THR A 239 20.67 15.78 22.64
N ASN A 240 21.27 15.04 23.59
CA ASN A 240 20.85 15.08 24.99
C ASN A 240 21.66 16.13 25.77
N PHE A 241 21.14 17.34 25.94
CA PHE A 241 21.80 18.37 26.74
C PHE A 241 22.02 17.93 28.21
N PRO A 242 23.19 18.17 28.84
CA PRO A 242 24.33 18.98 28.36
C PRO A 242 25.38 18.22 27.52
N SER A 243 25.19 16.92 27.26
CA SER A 243 26.15 16.11 26.49
C SER A 243 25.85 16.09 25.00
N LEU A 244 26.69 16.76 24.21
CA LEU A 244 26.60 16.70 22.74
C LEU A 244 27.15 15.39 22.16
N THR A 245 27.68 14.48 22.98
CA THR A 245 28.25 13.20 22.52
C THR A 245 27.22 12.08 22.45
N THR A 246 25.99 12.31 22.94
CA THR A 246 24.91 11.32 22.93
C THR A 246 23.64 11.86 22.29
N GLY A 247 22.97 11.04 21.49
CA GLY A 247 21.76 11.45 20.80
C GLY A 247 21.31 10.46 19.74
N LYS A 248 20.45 10.93 18.84
CA LYS A 248 19.90 10.14 17.73
C LYS A 248 19.71 10.98 16.48
N ARG A 249 19.78 10.32 15.33
CA ARG A 249 19.33 10.85 14.04
C ARG A 249 17.98 10.24 13.72
N THR A 250 17.02 11.08 13.40
CA THR A 250 15.64 10.75 13.03
C THR A 250 15.29 11.31 11.67
#